data_AF-A0A0F9ZDU2-F1
#
_entry.id   AF-A0A0F9ZDU2-F1
#
_cell.length_a   1.000
_cell.length_b   1.000
_cell.length_c   1.000
_cell.angle_alpha   90.00
_cell.angle_beta   90.00
_cell.angle_gamma   90.00
#
_symmetry.space_group_name_H-M   'P 1'
#
loop_
_entity.id
_entity.type
_entity.pdbx_description
1 polymer ?
#
loop_
_entity_poly.entity_id
_entity_poly.type
_entity_poly.pdbx_seq_one_letter_code
_entity_poly.pdbx_strand_id
1 'polypeptide(L)'
;MASQLLLFKIQMLGPHAFQELGANLMLETYRGLIIVNFLVKRKRCFLETPDWKTVPWTIKRKSLGSQLQDLFCDVPGLMEEVEEIMQRSALGHETDSMEENLREKVSILMEQTWKLRWQWEAANANACREVTSAEYGSGSSRDRGPSPFQSVFHFQSMDRAIDIAFFNTIQLLLVTLIDPLGPATRPFLSPSEPPMGPFTNPLLLPGQGSREDHALEICRIVNFMSHCKHDSLGMFMLMFPLYVARSCLVQRPDVSAWITNILSTLVREKGFHIGGHLSKDE
;
A
#
# COMPACT_ATOMS: atom_id res chain seq x y z
N MET A 1 -23.28 1.12 -2.96
CA MET A 1 -24.20 2.16 -2.47
C MET A 1 -24.01 2.46 -0.98
N ALA A 2 -24.03 1.47 -0.08
CA ALA A 2 -23.78 1.67 1.36
C ALA A 2 -22.36 2.21 1.71
N SER A 3 -21.33 1.73 1.01
CA SER A 3 -19.94 2.21 1.19
C SER A 3 -19.77 3.69 0.85
N GLN A 4 -20.46 4.18 -0.17
CA GLN A 4 -20.36 5.57 -0.63
C GLN A 4 -21.12 6.54 0.29
N LEU A 5 -22.22 6.08 0.89
CA LEU A 5 -22.94 6.82 1.93
C LEU A 5 -22.11 6.94 3.22
N LEU A 6 -21.38 5.88 3.60
CA LEU A 6 -20.48 5.94 4.77
C LEU A 6 -19.33 6.93 4.54
N LEU A 7 -18.69 6.88 3.37
CA LEU A 7 -17.64 7.83 2.97
C LEU A 7 -18.12 9.28 3.04
N PHE A 8 -19.27 9.55 2.42
CA PHE A 8 -19.86 10.88 2.43
C PHE A 8 -20.19 11.35 3.84
N LYS A 9 -20.74 10.47 4.69
CA LYS A 9 -21.01 10.79 6.10
C LYS A 9 -19.74 11.13 6.88
N ILE A 10 -18.67 10.34 6.73
CA ILE A 10 -17.39 10.62 7.39
C ILE A 10 -16.87 12.00 6.97
N GLN A 11 -16.85 12.28 5.67
CA GLN A 11 -16.40 13.56 5.15
C GLN A 11 -17.24 14.74 5.70
N MET A 12 -18.57 14.59 5.73
CA MET A 12 -19.50 15.62 6.21
C MET A 12 -19.39 15.88 7.72
N LEU A 13 -19.09 14.85 8.52
CA LEU A 13 -18.88 15.01 9.97
C LEU A 13 -17.64 15.85 10.29
N GLY A 14 -16.66 15.85 9.38
CA GLY A 14 -15.39 16.57 9.58
C GLY A 14 -14.48 15.89 10.60
N PRO A 15 -13.22 16.34 10.71
CA PRO A 15 -12.21 15.67 11.52
C PRO A 15 -12.47 15.80 13.04
N HIS A 16 -13.15 16.86 13.49
CA HIS A 16 -13.49 17.07 14.91
C HIS A 16 -14.46 16.03 15.48
N ALA A 17 -15.33 15.45 14.65
CA ALA A 17 -16.26 14.40 15.08
C ALA A 17 -15.56 13.10 15.52
N PHE A 18 -14.27 12.97 15.22
CA PHE A 18 -13.46 11.78 15.52
C PHE A 18 -12.50 12.00 16.71
N GLN A 19 -12.82 12.95 17.60
CA GLN A 19 -12.10 13.22 18.84
C GLN A 19 -12.71 12.47 20.05
N GLU A 20 -13.51 11.44 19.80
CA GLU A 20 -13.91 10.45 20.81
C GLU A 20 -13.25 9.11 20.49
N LEU A 21 -12.86 8.33 21.50
CA LEU A 21 -12.10 7.09 21.29
C LEU A 21 -12.82 6.10 20.37
N GLY A 22 -14.13 5.92 20.52
CA GLY A 22 -14.93 5.03 19.67
C GLY A 22 -15.00 5.50 18.21
N ALA A 23 -15.25 6.80 18.01
CA ALA A 23 -15.26 7.41 16.68
C ALA A 23 -13.88 7.35 16.02
N ASN A 24 -12.81 7.69 16.76
CA ASN A 24 -11.44 7.60 16.27
C ASN A 24 -11.07 6.18 15.85
N LEU A 25 -11.45 5.16 16.63
CA LEU A 25 -11.23 3.76 16.28
C LEU A 25 -11.97 3.38 15.00
N MET A 26 -13.20 3.86 14.83
CA MET A 26 -13.96 3.69 13.59
C MET A 26 -13.20 4.30 12.40
N LEU A 27 -12.76 5.56 12.52
CA LEU A 27 -11.99 6.23 11.48
C LEU A 27 -10.73 5.42 11.15
N GLU A 28 -9.91 5.09 12.15
CA GLU A 28 -8.67 4.33 11.97
C GLU A 28 -8.88 2.99 11.25
N THR A 29 -9.96 2.28 11.59
CA THR A 29 -10.32 1.00 10.98
C THR A 29 -10.68 1.17 9.51
N TYR A 30 -11.44 2.21 9.15
CA TYR A 30 -11.93 2.39 7.78
C TYR A 30 -10.99 3.19 6.88
N ARG A 31 -10.06 3.99 7.42
CA ARG A 31 -9.17 4.88 6.67
C ARG A 31 -8.50 4.21 5.47
N GLY A 32 -7.91 3.03 5.65
CA GLY A 32 -7.29 2.29 4.55
C GLY A 32 -8.26 2.03 3.38
N LEU A 33 -9.50 1.66 3.68
CA LEU A 33 -10.55 1.42 2.67
C LEU A 33 -11.02 2.71 2.00
N ILE A 34 -11.07 3.80 2.75
CA ILE A 34 -11.36 5.13 2.19
C ILE A 34 -10.30 5.48 1.16
N ILE A 35 -9.02 5.37 1.54
CA ILE A 35 -7.90 5.70 0.66
C ILE A 35 -7.93 4.84 -0.62
N VAL A 36 -8.09 3.52 -0.47
CA VAL A 36 -8.22 2.61 -1.62
C VAL A 36 -9.40 3.00 -2.53
N ASN A 37 -10.54 3.45 -1.98
CA ASN A 37 -11.64 3.91 -2.82
C ASN A 37 -11.26 5.13 -3.69
N PHE A 38 -10.49 6.06 -3.14
CA PHE A 38 -10.01 7.24 -3.85
C PHE A 38 -8.89 6.89 -4.85
N LEU A 39 -8.01 5.93 -4.53
CA LEU A 39 -7.03 5.38 -5.48
C LEU A 39 -7.70 4.75 -6.70
N VAL A 40 -8.71 3.91 -6.49
CA VAL A 40 -9.44 3.26 -7.60
C VAL A 40 -10.16 4.29 -8.47
N LYS A 41 -10.68 5.36 -7.87
CA LYS A 41 -11.32 6.46 -8.60
C LYS A 41 -10.32 7.41 -9.24
N ARG A 42 -9.02 7.29 -8.91
CA ARG A 42 -7.96 8.22 -9.31
C ARG A 42 -8.33 9.67 -8.98
N LYS A 43 -8.89 9.86 -7.78
CA LYS A 43 -9.30 11.16 -7.25
C LYS A 43 -8.66 11.46 -5.92
N ARG A 44 -8.29 12.71 -5.71
CA ARG A 44 -7.75 13.26 -4.48
C ARG A 44 -8.59 12.88 -3.26
N CYS A 45 -7.92 12.42 -2.21
CA CYS A 45 -8.60 11.93 -1.01
C CYS A 45 -8.75 13.07 0.01
N PHE A 46 -9.96 13.31 0.54
CA PHE A 46 -10.16 14.36 1.54
C PHE A 46 -9.32 14.15 2.83
N LEU A 47 -8.94 12.90 3.12
CA LEU A 47 -8.11 12.53 4.27
C LEU A 47 -6.67 13.04 4.17
N GLU A 48 -6.23 13.50 2.99
CA GLU A 48 -4.89 14.03 2.78
C GLU A 48 -4.70 15.41 3.43
N THR A 49 -5.81 16.12 3.70
CA THR A 49 -5.76 17.47 4.26
C THR A 49 -5.21 17.47 5.70
N PRO A 50 -4.46 18.52 6.11
CA PRO A 50 -3.74 18.53 7.39
C PRO A 50 -4.62 18.25 8.61
N ASP A 51 -5.85 18.76 8.62
CA ASP A 51 -6.77 18.59 9.74
C ASP A 51 -7.16 17.12 9.93
N TRP A 52 -7.42 16.39 8.83
CA TRP A 52 -7.72 14.96 8.87
C TRP A 52 -6.54 14.08 9.29
N LYS A 53 -5.32 14.61 9.18
CA LYS A 53 -4.11 13.98 9.69
C LYS A 53 -3.80 14.39 11.12
N THR A 54 -4.38 15.43 11.70
CA THR A 54 -3.94 15.94 13.02
C THR A 54 -5.05 15.94 14.06
N VAL A 55 -6.21 16.53 13.73
CA VAL A 55 -7.32 16.77 14.66
C VAL A 55 -7.90 15.48 15.26
N PRO A 56 -8.15 14.38 14.52
CA PRO A 56 -8.67 13.14 15.12
C PRO A 56 -7.74 12.54 16.18
N TRP A 57 -6.45 12.86 16.13
CA TRP A 57 -5.40 12.24 16.93
C TRP A 57 -5.00 13.08 18.14
N THR A 58 -5.70 14.16 18.44
CA THR A 58 -5.44 14.93 19.67
C THR A 58 -5.76 14.14 20.94
N ILE A 59 -6.55 13.07 20.83
CA ILE A 59 -6.95 12.22 21.97
C ILE A 59 -5.98 11.08 22.27
N LYS A 60 -5.13 10.70 21.32
CA LYS A 60 -4.19 9.58 21.48
C LYS A 60 -2.99 9.72 20.55
N ARG A 61 -1.86 9.17 20.97
CA ARG A 61 -0.69 9.08 20.10
C ARG A 61 -0.99 8.18 18.90
N LYS A 62 -0.62 8.64 17.69
CA LYS A 62 -0.71 7.83 16.47
C LYS A 62 0.22 6.62 16.54
N SER A 63 -0.26 5.49 16.03
CA SER A 63 0.61 4.35 15.76
C SER A 63 1.46 4.61 14.51
N LEU A 64 2.45 3.76 14.26
CA LEU A 64 3.20 3.78 13.00
C LEU A 64 2.28 3.45 11.80
N GLY A 65 1.34 2.51 11.97
CA GLY A 65 0.36 2.16 10.95
C GLY A 65 -0.56 3.34 10.61
N SER A 66 -1.01 4.12 11.60
CA SER A 66 -1.83 5.31 11.36
C SER A 66 -1.02 6.40 10.61
N GLN A 67 0.26 6.57 10.94
CA GLN A 67 1.16 7.47 10.20
C GLN A 67 1.41 6.99 8.77
N LEU A 68 1.52 5.66 8.55
CA LEU A 68 1.65 5.09 7.20
C LEU A 68 0.41 5.40 6.36
N GLN A 69 -0.78 5.32 6.96
CA GLN A 69 -2.02 5.72 6.29
C GLN A 69 -2.08 7.23 5.98
N ASP A 70 -1.43 8.09 6.77
CA ASP A 70 -1.32 9.52 6.44
C ASP A 70 -0.47 9.77 5.19
N LEU A 71 0.54 8.94 4.94
CA LEU A 71 1.34 9.00 3.70
C LEU A 71 0.56 8.40 2.53
N PHE A 72 -0.14 7.28 2.78
CA PHE A 72 -0.91 6.60 1.76
C PHE A 72 -2.06 7.44 1.20
N CYS A 73 -2.68 8.30 2.02
CA CYS A 73 -3.79 9.14 1.58
C CYS A 73 -3.39 10.29 0.65
N ASP A 74 -2.09 10.60 0.51
CA ASP A 74 -1.57 11.61 -0.42
C ASP A 74 -1.45 11.08 -1.86
N VAL A 75 -1.25 9.76 -2.01
CA VAL A 75 -1.01 9.11 -3.31
C VAL A 75 -2.14 9.36 -4.34
N PRO A 76 -3.45 9.29 -3.99
CA PRO A 76 -4.53 9.59 -4.93
C PRO A 76 -4.44 10.99 -5.54
N GLY A 77 -4.05 12.00 -4.76
CA GLY A 77 -3.90 13.37 -5.25
C GLY A 77 -2.78 13.50 -6.28
N LEU A 78 -1.66 12.79 -6.07
CA LEU A 78 -0.56 12.73 -7.03
C LEU A 78 -0.97 12.02 -8.33
N MET A 79 -1.78 10.97 -8.25
CA MET A 79 -2.29 10.26 -9.43
C MET A 79 -3.20 11.13 -10.29
N GLU A 80 -4.05 11.95 -9.65
CA GLU A 80 -4.89 12.93 -10.34
C GLU A 80 -4.05 14.04 -11.00
N GLU A 81 -2.96 14.49 -10.36
CA GLU A 81 -2.03 15.45 -10.96
C GLU A 81 -1.34 14.90 -12.21
N VAL A 82 -0.93 13.62 -12.22
CA VAL A 82 -0.36 12.97 -13.42
C VAL A 82 -1.37 12.98 -14.57
N GLU A 83 -2.62 12.63 -14.31
CA GLU A 83 -3.66 12.63 -15.35
C GLU A 83 -3.86 14.03 -15.94
N GLU A 84 -3.89 15.05 -15.09
CA GLU A 84 -4.01 16.44 -15.53
C GLU A 84 -2.82 16.85 -16.42
N ILE A 85 -1.60 16.49 -16.03
CA ILE A 85 -0.38 16.74 -16.81
C ILE A 85 -0.46 16.04 -18.16
N MET A 86 -0.77 14.73 -18.18
CA MET A 86 -0.87 13.95 -19.41
C MET A 86 -1.94 14.51 -20.35
N GLN A 87 -3.09 14.91 -19.81
CA GLN A 87 -4.16 15.51 -20.60
C GLN A 87 -3.73 16.87 -21.21
N ARG A 88 -3.04 17.72 -20.44
CA ARG A 88 -2.53 19.01 -20.93
C ARG A 88 -1.44 18.85 -21.97
N SER A 89 -0.50 17.93 -21.73
CA SER A 89 0.57 17.60 -22.68
C SER A 89 -0.01 17.10 -24.01
N ALA A 90 -1.03 16.23 -23.96
CA ALA A 90 -1.75 15.77 -25.17
C ALA A 90 -2.46 16.90 -25.95
N LEU A 91 -2.82 18.00 -25.27
CA LEU A 91 -3.37 19.21 -25.90
C LEU A 91 -2.28 20.18 -26.39
N GLY A 92 -1.00 19.84 -26.23
CA GLY A 92 0.14 20.68 -26.63
C GLY A 92 0.41 21.86 -25.69
N HIS A 93 -0.12 21.82 -24.45
CA HIS A 93 0.20 22.82 -23.44
C HIS A 93 1.56 22.51 -22.78
N GLU A 94 2.27 23.56 -22.37
CA GLU A 94 3.51 23.44 -21.59
C GLU A 94 3.22 22.89 -20.18
N THR A 95 3.89 21.79 -19.83
CA THR A 95 3.69 21.07 -18.55
C THR A 95 4.92 20.99 -17.67
N ASP A 96 6.08 21.45 -18.12
CA ASP A 96 7.39 21.29 -17.46
C ASP A 96 7.37 21.68 -15.98
N SER A 97 6.80 22.84 -15.64
CA SER A 97 6.70 23.30 -14.24
C SER A 97 5.80 22.40 -13.38
N MET A 98 4.71 21.87 -13.95
CA MET A 98 3.82 20.96 -13.24
C MET A 98 4.50 19.61 -13.00
N GLU A 99 5.24 19.12 -14.00
CA GLU A 99 6.02 17.89 -13.90
C GLU A 99 7.13 18.00 -12.85
N GLU A 100 7.86 19.11 -12.82
CA GLU A 100 8.90 19.35 -11.80
C GLU A 100 8.31 19.37 -10.38
N ASN A 101 7.20 20.11 -10.19
CA ASN A 101 6.50 20.16 -8.90
C ASN A 101 6.00 18.77 -8.48
N LEU A 102 5.41 18.00 -9.39
CA LEU A 102 4.96 16.65 -9.10
C LEU A 102 6.12 15.73 -8.71
N ARG A 103 7.26 15.80 -9.41
CA ARG A 103 8.46 15.03 -9.06
C ARG A 103 9.01 15.41 -7.68
N GLU A 104 8.97 16.68 -7.32
CA GLU A 104 9.34 17.15 -5.98
C GLU A 104 8.41 16.55 -4.92
N LYS A 105 7.09 16.64 -5.11
CA LYS A 105 6.11 16.04 -4.19
C LYS A 105 6.30 14.53 -4.02
N VAL A 106 6.52 13.80 -5.11
CA VAL A 106 6.80 12.36 -5.09
C VAL A 106 8.08 12.07 -4.32
N SER A 107 9.13 12.87 -4.53
CA SER A 107 10.41 12.71 -3.82
C SER A 107 10.26 12.92 -2.31
N ILE A 108 9.53 13.97 -1.91
CA ILE A 108 9.24 14.25 -0.49
C ILE A 108 8.46 13.10 0.14
N LEU A 109 7.41 12.61 -0.53
CA LEU A 109 6.58 11.53 0.00
C LEU A 109 7.36 10.20 0.07
N MET A 110 8.26 9.95 -0.88
CA MET A 110 9.15 8.78 -0.85
C MET A 110 10.13 8.86 0.33
N GLU A 111 10.75 10.02 0.57
CA GLU A 111 11.64 10.24 1.71
C GLU A 111 10.91 10.05 3.05
N GLN A 112 9.69 10.61 3.18
CA GLN A 112 8.85 10.43 4.36
C GLN A 112 8.51 8.96 4.60
N THR A 113 8.22 8.21 3.53
CA THR A 113 7.93 6.77 3.58
C THR A 113 9.15 5.99 4.06
N TRP A 114 10.35 6.29 3.53
CA TRP A 114 11.60 5.67 3.98
C TRP A 114 11.92 5.98 5.43
N LYS A 115 11.77 7.24 5.85
CA LYS A 115 11.97 7.64 7.24
C LYS A 115 11.05 6.89 8.19
N LEU A 116 9.76 6.79 7.86
CA LEU A 116 8.79 6.04 8.66
C LEU A 116 9.12 4.54 8.68
N ARG A 117 9.59 4.00 7.56
CA ARG A 117 10.01 2.60 7.46
C ARG A 117 11.24 2.30 8.31
N TRP A 118 12.21 3.21 8.41
CA TRP A 118 13.33 3.09 9.35
C TRP A 118 12.86 3.09 10.81
N GLN A 119 11.89 3.95 11.16
CA GLN A 119 11.28 3.93 12.50
C GLN A 119 10.56 2.62 12.77
N TRP A 120 9.89 2.06 11.75
CA TRP A 120 9.27 0.74 11.85
C TRP A 120 10.31 -0.34 12.10
N GLU A 121 11.41 -0.36 11.36
CA GLU A 121 12.49 -1.35 11.53
C GLU A 121 13.08 -1.30 12.95
N ALA A 122 13.37 -0.10 13.46
CA ALA A 122 13.89 0.09 14.81
C ALA A 122 12.89 -0.32 15.91
N ALA A 123 11.59 -0.06 15.70
CA ALA A 123 10.56 -0.38 16.68
C ALA A 123 10.12 -1.87 16.67
N ASN A 124 10.45 -2.62 15.61
CA ASN A 124 9.91 -3.95 15.35
C ASN A 124 11.02 -4.95 15.02
N ALA A 125 12.05 -5.03 15.86
CA ALA A 125 13.11 -6.04 15.73
C ALA A 125 12.53 -7.46 15.81
N ASN A 126 13.02 -8.35 14.93
CA ASN A 126 12.56 -9.75 14.80
C ASN A 126 11.06 -9.92 14.53
N ALA A 127 10.37 -8.88 14.03
CA ALA A 127 8.95 -8.92 13.72
C ALA A 127 8.60 -9.84 12.54
N CYS A 128 9.58 -10.15 11.70
CA CYS A 128 9.47 -11.04 10.56
C CYS A 128 10.60 -12.08 10.60
N ARG A 129 10.29 -13.30 10.20
CA ARG A 129 11.28 -14.34 9.89
C ARG A 129 10.93 -15.02 8.58
N GLU A 130 11.95 -15.54 7.92
CA GLU A 130 11.80 -16.34 6.71
C GLU A 130 11.57 -17.80 7.10
N VAL A 131 10.56 -18.42 6.50
CA VAL A 131 10.20 -19.83 6.73
C VAL A 131 9.98 -20.53 5.40
N THR A 132 10.11 -21.86 5.37
CA THR A 132 9.88 -22.60 4.13
C THR A 132 8.39 -22.61 3.77
N SER A 133 8.05 -22.50 2.49
CA SER A 133 6.65 -22.55 2.05
C SER A 133 5.94 -23.85 2.43
N ALA A 134 6.70 -24.94 2.57
CA ALA A 134 6.19 -26.24 3.00
C ALA A 134 5.61 -26.22 4.43
N GLU A 135 6.10 -25.34 5.32
CA GLU A 135 5.60 -25.22 6.69
C GLU A 135 4.13 -24.79 6.76
N TYR A 136 3.62 -24.09 5.73
CA TYR A 136 2.21 -23.71 5.61
C TYR A 136 1.35 -24.77 4.89
N GLY A 137 1.96 -25.68 4.13
CA GLY A 137 1.26 -26.61 3.23
C GLY A 137 0.53 -27.78 3.91
N SER A 138 0.64 -27.92 5.23
CA SER A 138 0.07 -29.06 5.98
C SER A 138 -1.33 -28.81 6.55
N GLY A 139 -1.83 -27.56 6.54
CA GLY A 139 -3.08 -27.18 7.20
C GLY A 139 -4.04 -26.40 6.32
N SER A 140 -4.99 -27.08 5.68
CA SER A 140 -6.36 -26.60 5.40
C SER A 140 -6.72 -25.65 4.24
N SER A 141 -5.88 -25.32 3.25
CA SER A 141 -6.42 -24.75 1.99
C SER A 141 -5.82 -25.38 0.72
N ARG A 142 -6.42 -26.50 0.29
CA ARG A 142 -6.07 -27.21 -0.95
C ARG A 142 -6.35 -26.44 -2.25
N ASP A 143 -7.10 -25.34 -2.19
CA ASP A 143 -7.64 -24.69 -3.39
C ASP A 143 -6.83 -23.51 -3.95
N ARG A 144 -5.78 -23.03 -3.25
CA ARG A 144 -5.02 -21.84 -3.66
C ARG A 144 -3.74 -22.10 -4.48
N GLY A 145 -3.46 -23.35 -4.83
CA GLY A 145 -2.26 -23.76 -5.55
C GLY A 145 -0.97 -23.62 -4.71
N PRO A 146 0.13 -24.27 -5.11
CA PRO A 146 1.41 -24.11 -4.42
C PRO A 146 1.91 -22.67 -4.56
N SER A 147 2.50 -22.14 -3.50
CA SER A 147 3.24 -20.87 -3.55
C SER A 147 4.39 -20.99 -4.56
N PRO A 148 4.63 -19.99 -5.44
CA PRO A 148 5.76 -20.00 -6.37
C PRO A 148 7.10 -19.74 -5.66
N PHE A 149 7.09 -19.49 -4.35
CA PHE A 149 8.26 -19.17 -3.56
C PHE A 149 8.76 -20.38 -2.77
N GLN A 150 10.07 -20.57 -2.68
CA GLN A 150 10.67 -21.57 -1.80
C GLN A 150 10.49 -21.19 -0.32
N SER A 151 10.57 -19.89 -0.03
CA SER A 151 10.43 -19.32 1.31
C SER A 151 9.47 -18.14 1.33
N VAL A 152 8.75 -18.00 2.43
CA VAL A 152 7.73 -16.98 2.67
C VAL A 152 7.96 -16.30 4.02
N PHE A 153 7.29 -15.19 4.24
CA PHE A 153 7.45 -14.42 5.47
C PHE A 153 6.43 -14.85 6.52
N HIS A 154 6.92 -15.08 7.73
CA HIS A 154 6.11 -15.26 8.92
C HIS A 154 6.27 -14.05 9.84
N PHE A 155 5.16 -13.40 10.18
CA PHE A 155 5.16 -12.21 11.03
C PHE A 155 4.69 -12.52 12.44
N GLN A 156 5.11 -11.70 13.41
CA GLN A 156 4.61 -11.79 14.78
C GLN A 156 3.12 -11.43 14.90
N SER A 157 2.62 -10.54 14.04
CA SER A 157 1.21 -10.15 14.01
C SER A 157 0.74 -9.77 12.60
N MET A 158 -0.58 -9.79 12.40
CA MET A 158 -1.22 -9.31 11.18
C MET A 158 -0.88 -7.84 10.90
N ASP A 159 -0.86 -6.98 11.92
CA ASP A 159 -0.57 -5.56 11.73
C ASP A 159 0.84 -5.33 11.17
N ARG A 160 1.84 -6.14 11.58
CA ARG A 160 3.20 -6.04 11.04
C ARG A 160 3.24 -6.41 9.55
N ALA A 161 2.50 -7.46 9.18
CA ALA A 161 2.38 -7.89 7.79
C ALA A 161 1.66 -6.83 6.93
N ILE A 162 0.59 -6.23 7.46
CA ILE A 162 -0.15 -5.13 6.80
C ILE A 162 0.77 -3.93 6.59
N ASP A 163 1.49 -3.49 7.63
CA ASP A 163 2.39 -2.35 7.52
C ASP A 163 3.41 -2.55 6.38
N ILE A 164 4.08 -3.71 6.32
CA ILE A 164 5.06 -4.02 5.28
C ILE A 164 4.43 -4.11 3.89
N ALA A 165 3.25 -4.74 3.78
CA ALA A 165 2.52 -4.77 2.50
C ALA A 165 2.22 -3.35 1.99
N PHE A 166 1.80 -2.44 2.87
CA PHE A 166 1.48 -1.06 2.49
C PHE A 166 2.71 -0.17 2.27
N PHE A 167 3.81 -0.37 3.00
CA PHE A 167 5.09 0.30 2.67
C PHE A 167 5.53 -0.03 1.25
N ASN A 168 5.54 -1.31 0.88
CA ASN A 168 5.86 -1.73 -0.47
C ASN A 168 4.85 -1.21 -1.49
N THR A 169 3.55 -1.23 -1.16
CA THR A 169 2.50 -0.71 -2.05
C THR A 169 2.69 0.77 -2.35
N ILE A 170 2.98 1.61 -1.34
CA ILE A 170 3.26 3.04 -1.53
C ILE A 170 4.49 3.21 -2.41
N GLN A 171 5.58 2.49 -2.13
CA GLN A 171 6.80 2.56 -2.93
C GLN A 171 6.54 2.23 -4.41
N LEU A 172 5.82 1.14 -4.68
CA LEU A 172 5.44 0.74 -6.04
C LEU A 172 4.58 1.79 -6.72
N LEU A 173 3.58 2.35 -6.03
CA LEU A 173 2.72 3.40 -6.58
C LEU A 173 3.53 4.66 -6.91
N LEU A 174 4.39 5.14 -6.00
CA LEU A 174 5.18 6.35 -6.23
C LEU A 174 6.16 6.19 -7.41
N VAL A 175 6.83 5.04 -7.48
CA VAL A 175 7.81 4.76 -8.55
C VAL A 175 7.12 4.57 -9.90
N THR A 176 5.90 4.02 -9.95
CA THR A 176 5.15 3.84 -11.21
C THR A 176 4.46 5.12 -11.66
N LEU A 177 4.07 6.00 -10.74
CA LEU A 177 3.34 7.24 -11.01
C LEU A 177 4.11 8.20 -11.92
N ILE A 178 5.43 8.19 -11.82
CA ILE A 178 6.33 9.06 -12.57
C ILE A 178 6.78 8.48 -13.92
N ASP A 179 6.52 7.19 -14.20
CA ASP A 179 6.93 6.55 -15.46
C ASP A 179 6.43 7.29 -16.71
N PRO A 180 5.17 7.77 -16.78
CA PRO A 180 4.66 8.47 -17.96
C PRO A 180 5.36 9.80 -18.24
N LEU A 181 5.98 10.40 -17.22
CA LEU A 181 6.67 11.69 -17.34
C LEU A 181 8.07 11.53 -17.95
N GLY A 182 8.53 10.31 -18.19
CA GLY A 182 9.87 10.03 -18.70
C GLY A 182 10.99 10.26 -17.65
N PRO A 183 12.26 10.16 -18.08
CA PRO A 183 13.40 10.30 -17.19
C PRO A 183 13.50 11.73 -16.64
N ALA A 184 13.72 11.84 -15.33
CA ALA A 184 13.98 13.13 -14.71
C ALA A 184 15.36 13.66 -15.11
N THR A 185 15.49 14.98 -15.29
CA THR A 185 16.77 15.67 -15.48
C THR A 185 17.64 15.60 -14.22
N ARG A 186 17.04 15.35 -13.06
CA ARG A 186 17.71 15.14 -11.77
C ARG A 186 17.33 13.78 -11.21
N PRO A 187 18.30 12.96 -10.76
CA PRO A 187 17.98 11.71 -10.09
C PRO A 187 17.20 11.97 -8.81
N PHE A 188 16.29 11.05 -8.45
CA PHE A 188 15.59 11.09 -7.17
C PHE A 188 16.58 11.14 -6.01
N LEU A 189 16.16 11.79 -4.92
CA LEU A 189 16.92 11.80 -3.67
C LEU A 189 17.27 10.37 -3.28
N SER A 190 18.56 10.14 -3.01
CA SER A 190 18.99 8.89 -2.37
C SER A 190 18.47 8.89 -0.93
N PRO A 191 18.18 7.72 -0.34
CA PRO A 191 17.80 7.65 1.06
C PRO A 191 18.86 8.35 1.91
N SER A 192 18.43 9.12 2.92
CA SER A 192 19.31 9.61 3.97
C SER A 192 20.14 8.46 4.56
N GLU A 193 21.37 8.75 4.99
CA GLU A 193 22.33 7.72 5.45
C GLU A 193 21.64 6.66 6.33
N PRO A 194 21.76 5.37 5.98
CA PRO A 194 21.08 4.32 6.71
C PRO A 194 21.60 4.28 8.16
N PRO A 195 20.73 3.99 9.15
CA PRO A 195 21.18 3.73 10.51
C PRO A 195 22.25 2.62 10.52
N MET A 196 23.23 2.69 11.43
CA MET A 196 24.16 1.57 11.60
C MET A 196 23.46 0.40 12.31
N GLY A 197 23.35 -0.73 11.61
CA GLY A 197 22.69 -1.97 12.07
C GLY A 197 23.48 -2.74 13.14
N PRO A 198 22.88 -3.78 13.74
CA PRO A 198 22.29 -4.88 12.97
C PRO A 198 20.77 -4.76 12.73
N PHE A 199 20.34 -5.13 11.52
CA PHE A 199 18.94 -5.29 11.14
C PHE A 199 18.55 -6.76 11.20
N THR A 200 17.42 -7.07 11.84
CA THR A 200 17.05 -8.45 12.22
C THR A 200 15.95 -9.05 11.36
N ASN A 201 15.15 -8.22 10.68
CA ASN A 201 14.11 -8.70 9.80
C ASN A 201 14.68 -9.04 8.41
N PRO A 202 14.26 -10.14 7.76
CA PRO A 202 14.69 -10.52 6.41
C PRO A 202 13.89 -9.75 5.33
N LEU A 203 13.65 -8.46 5.56
CA LEU A 203 12.85 -7.59 4.71
C LEU A 203 13.78 -6.63 3.96
N LEU A 204 13.37 -6.19 2.78
CA LEU A 204 14.06 -5.12 2.06
C LEU A 204 14.20 -3.91 2.97
N LEU A 205 15.36 -3.25 3.01
CA LEU A 205 15.52 -1.99 3.74
C LEU A 205 15.18 -0.79 2.84
N PRO A 206 14.86 0.39 3.39
CA PRO A 206 14.64 1.59 2.59
C PRO A 206 15.76 1.84 1.58
N GLY A 207 15.38 2.05 0.32
CA GLY A 207 16.31 2.25 -0.80
C GLY A 207 16.95 0.99 -1.38
N GLN A 208 16.65 -0.20 -0.84
CA GLN A 208 17.09 -1.47 -1.41
C GLN A 208 16.01 -2.08 -2.31
N GLY A 209 16.44 -2.92 -3.24
CA GLY A 209 15.54 -3.68 -4.12
C GLY A 209 15.03 -2.88 -5.32
N SER A 210 14.73 -3.62 -6.37
CA SER A 210 14.04 -3.14 -7.56
C SER A 210 12.53 -3.07 -7.34
N ARG A 211 11.80 -2.53 -8.33
CA ARG A 211 10.33 -2.57 -8.37
C ARG A 211 9.81 -4.01 -8.28
N GLU A 212 10.50 -4.96 -8.92
CA GLU A 212 10.14 -6.38 -8.85
C GLU A 212 10.34 -6.92 -7.42
N ASP A 213 11.44 -6.59 -6.75
CA ASP A 213 11.73 -7.09 -5.40
C ASP A 213 10.66 -6.68 -4.39
N HIS A 214 10.19 -5.41 -4.44
CA HIS A 214 9.11 -4.93 -3.56
C HIS A 214 7.78 -5.65 -3.85
N ALA A 215 7.49 -5.92 -5.13
CA ALA A 215 6.30 -6.68 -5.52
C ALA A 215 6.37 -8.15 -5.05
N LEU A 216 7.54 -8.78 -5.14
CA LEU A 216 7.77 -10.13 -4.63
C LEU A 216 7.71 -10.17 -3.10
N GLU A 217 8.20 -9.14 -2.40
CA GLU A 217 8.08 -9.03 -0.95
C GLU A 217 6.61 -9.03 -0.51
N ILE A 218 5.72 -8.28 -1.19
CA ILE A 218 4.26 -8.35 -0.96
C ILE A 218 3.73 -9.77 -1.17
N CYS A 219 4.14 -10.43 -2.25
CA CYS A 219 3.65 -11.78 -2.58
C CYS A 219 4.03 -12.81 -1.50
N ARG A 220 5.21 -12.68 -0.90
CA ARG A 220 5.70 -13.58 0.15
C ARG A 220 4.96 -13.43 1.49
N ILE A 221 4.11 -12.41 1.64
CA ILE A 221 3.25 -12.19 2.82
C ILE A 221 1.96 -13.04 2.76
N VAL A 222 1.54 -13.47 1.57
CA VAL A 222 0.24 -14.13 1.33
C VAL A 222 0.04 -15.38 2.19
N ASN A 223 1.06 -16.23 2.31
CA ASN A 223 0.97 -17.45 3.10
C ASN A 223 0.65 -17.17 4.57
N PHE A 224 1.31 -16.17 5.17
CA PHE A 224 1.00 -15.79 6.55
C PHE A 224 -0.42 -15.23 6.68
N MET A 225 -0.84 -14.34 5.78
CA MET A 225 -2.15 -13.70 5.85
C MET A 225 -3.31 -14.67 5.60
N SER A 226 -3.08 -15.72 4.81
CA SER A 226 -4.07 -16.79 4.56
C SER A 226 -4.23 -17.79 5.71
N HIS A 227 -3.28 -17.86 6.64
CA HIS A 227 -3.30 -18.84 7.75
C HIS A 227 -3.37 -18.20 9.14
N CYS A 228 -3.39 -16.87 9.21
CA CYS A 228 -3.58 -16.17 10.48
C CYS A 228 -5.02 -16.37 11.02
N LYS A 229 -5.23 -16.11 12.33
CA LYS A 229 -6.52 -16.28 13.02
C LYS A 229 -7.70 -15.55 12.36
N HIS A 230 -7.42 -14.51 11.57
CA HIS A 230 -8.41 -13.71 10.85
C HIS A 230 -8.12 -13.74 9.33
N ASP A 231 -7.93 -14.94 8.77
CA ASP A 231 -7.57 -15.20 7.36
C ASP A 231 -8.33 -14.32 6.35
N SER A 232 -9.63 -14.18 6.55
CA SER A 232 -10.54 -13.49 5.63
C SER A 232 -10.29 -11.99 5.63
N LEU A 233 -10.00 -11.41 6.80
CA LEU A 233 -9.58 -10.01 6.93
C LEU A 233 -8.16 -9.82 6.38
N GLY A 234 -7.24 -10.72 6.70
CA GLY A 234 -5.86 -10.64 6.20
C GLY A 234 -5.80 -10.64 4.68
N MET A 235 -6.47 -11.60 4.04
CA MET A 235 -6.53 -11.67 2.59
C MET A 235 -7.28 -10.50 1.96
N PHE A 236 -8.33 -9.99 2.62
CA PHE A 236 -9.01 -8.78 2.18
C PHE A 236 -8.06 -7.57 2.16
N MET A 237 -7.27 -7.39 3.21
CA MET A 237 -6.29 -6.30 3.30
C MET A 237 -5.17 -6.43 2.25
N LEU A 238 -4.86 -7.65 1.80
CA LEU A 238 -3.88 -7.88 0.73
C LEU A 238 -4.42 -7.70 -0.70
N MET A 239 -5.74 -7.58 -0.91
CA MET A 239 -6.27 -7.50 -2.28
C MET A 239 -5.69 -6.33 -3.07
N PHE A 240 -5.64 -5.14 -2.47
CA PHE A 240 -5.09 -3.95 -3.14
C PHE A 240 -3.56 -4.02 -3.31
N PRO A 241 -2.76 -4.34 -2.27
CA PRO A 241 -1.33 -4.59 -2.43
C PRO A 241 -0.99 -5.61 -3.52
N LEU A 242 -1.71 -6.73 -3.61
CA LEU A 242 -1.49 -7.75 -4.62
C LEU A 242 -1.86 -7.27 -6.03
N TYR A 243 -2.92 -6.47 -6.16
CA TYR A 243 -3.27 -5.84 -7.43
C TYR A 243 -2.14 -4.94 -7.95
N VAL A 244 -1.58 -4.10 -7.07
CA VAL A 244 -0.43 -3.22 -7.38
C VAL A 244 0.84 -4.04 -7.66
N ALA A 245 1.11 -5.08 -6.87
CA ALA A 245 2.26 -5.95 -7.09
C ALA A 245 2.21 -6.61 -8.47
N ARG A 246 1.04 -7.11 -8.88
CA ARG A 246 0.85 -7.77 -10.17
C ARG A 246 1.21 -6.88 -11.36
N SER A 247 0.86 -5.58 -11.34
CA SER A 247 1.20 -4.67 -12.43
C SER A 247 2.71 -4.40 -12.55
N CYS A 248 3.47 -4.70 -11.49
CA CYS A 248 4.91 -4.55 -11.44
C CYS A 248 5.69 -5.84 -11.79
N LEU A 249 5.01 -6.98 -11.97
CA LEU A 249 5.60 -8.30 -12.18
C LEU A 249 5.52 -8.76 -13.65
N VAL A 250 5.79 -7.85 -14.58
CA VAL A 250 5.74 -8.12 -16.03
C VAL A 250 6.73 -9.21 -16.45
N GLN A 251 7.88 -9.30 -15.77
CA GLN A 251 8.93 -10.30 -16.06
C GLN A 251 8.71 -11.65 -15.35
N ARG A 252 7.66 -11.78 -14.53
CA ARG A 252 7.33 -12.97 -13.75
C ARG A 252 5.90 -13.44 -14.02
N PRO A 253 5.65 -14.02 -15.21
CA PRO A 253 4.31 -14.45 -15.60
C PRO A 253 3.77 -15.56 -14.68
N ASP A 254 4.65 -16.38 -14.13
CA ASP A 254 4.32 -17.42 -13.14
C ASP A 254 3.68 -16.82 -11.88
N VAL A 255 4.30 -15.78 -11.31
CA VAL A 255 3.81 -15.11 -10.11
C VAL A 255 2.55 -14.29 -10.44
N SER A 256 2.51 -13.61 -11.58
CA SER A 256 1.35 -12.84 -12.02
C SER A 256 0.10 -13.70 -12.22
N ALA A 257 0.25 -14.91 -12.79
CA ALA A 257 -0.82 -15.89 -12.90
C ALA A 257 -1.28 -16.39 -11.52
N TRP A 258 -0.34 -16.66 -10.62
CA TRP A 258 -0.62 -17.06 -9.24
C TRP A 258 -1.40 -15.99 -8.47
N ILE A 259 -1.01 -14.72 -8.55
CA ILE A 259 -1.76 -13.60 -7.94
C ILE A 259 -3.18 -13.54 -8.50
N THR A 260 -3.33 -13.68 -9.83
CA THR A 260 -4.64 -13.65 -10.49
C THR A 260 -5.55 -14.76 -9.97
N ASN A 261 -5.01 -15.97 -9.77
CA ASN A 261 -5.77 -17.06 -9.17
C ASN A 261 -6.20 -16.73 -7.73
N ILE A 262 -5.30 -16.18 -6.90
CA ILE A 262 -5.62 -15.76 -5.53
C ILE A 262 -6.75 -14.73 -5.52
N LEU A 263 -6.61 -13.65 -6.29
CA LEU A 263 -7.60 -12.58 -6.37
C LEU A 263 -8.95 -13.12 -6.84
N SER A 264 -8.97 -13.97 -7.87
CA SER A 264 -10.21 -14.60 -8.37
C SER A 264 -10.90 -15.46 -7.31
N THR A 265 -10.10 -16.18 -6.50
CA THR A 265 -10.59 -17.05 -5.44
C THR A 265 -11.16 -16.24 -4.28
N LEU A 266 -10.53 -15.11 -3.92
CA LEU A 266 -11.06 -14.21 -2.90
C LEU A 266 -12.39 -13.58 -3.31
N VAL A 267 -12.52 -13.19 -4.58
CA VAL A 267 -13.80 -12.68 -5.11
C VAL A 267 -14.89 -13.76 -5.04
N ARG A 268 -14.57 -15.00 -5.42
CA ARG A 268 -15.51 -16.13 -5.49
C ARG A 268 -15.92 -16.67 -4.11
N GLU A 269 -14.95 -16.94 -3.23
CA GLU A 269 -15.19 -17.62 -1.95
C GLU A 269 -15.69 -16.68 -0.85
N LYS A 270 -15.28 -15.41 -0.89
CA LYS A 270 -15.52 -14.45 0.20
C LYS A 270 -16.44 -13.31 -0.20
N GLY A 271 -16.99 -13.32 -1.41
CA GLY A 271 -17.99 -12.35 -1.90
C GLY A 271 -17.44 -10.92 -2.06
N PHE A 272 -16.12 -10.75 -2.12
CA PHE A 272 -15.50 -9.44 -2.33
C PHE A 272 -15.62 -9.02 -3.80
N HIS A 273 -16.80 -8.58 -4.23
CA HIS A 273 -17.06 -8.10 -5.60
C HIS A 273 -16.33 -6.78 -5.97
N ILE A 274 -15.33 -6.35 -5.19
CA ILE A 274 -14.53 -5.13 -5.46
C ILE A 274 -13.59 -5.35 -6.66
N GLY A 275 -13.15 -6.58 -6.93
CA GLY A 275 -12.27 -6.90 -8.07
C GLY A 275 -12.86 -6.58 -9.45
N GLY A 276 -14.19 -6.52 -9.58
CA GLY A 276 -14.88 -6.12 -10.82
C GLY A 276 -14.72 -4.64 -11.19
N HIS A 277 -14.30 -3.80 -10.25
CA HIS A 277 -14.00 -2.39 -10.48
C HIS A 277 -12.51 -2.12 -10.73
N LEU A 278 -11.65 -3.10 -10.47
CA LEU A 278 -10.21 -3.07 -10.76
C LEU A 278 -9.86 -3.77 -12.09
N SER A 279 -10.81 -4.47 -12.71
CA SER A 279 -10.64 -5.24 -13.95
C SER A 279 -11.25 -4.56 -15.18
N LYS A 280 -11.81 -3.36 -15.03
CA LYS A 280 -12.18 -2.52 -16.16
C LYS A 280 -10.98 -1.67 -16.52
N ASP A 281 -10.09 -2.25 -17.31
CA ASP A 281 -9.19 -1.60 -18.27
C ASP A 281 -8.35 -2.72 -18.91
N GLU A 282 -9.00 -3.47 -19.81
CA GLU A 282 -8.38 -4.10 -20.98
C GLU A 282 -9.18 -3.65 -22.21
#